data_AF-W2TKW6-F1
#
_entry.id   AF-W2TKW6-F1
#
_cell.length_a   1.000
_cell.length_b   1.000
_cell.length_c   1.000
_cell.angle_alpha   90.00
_cell.angle_beta   90.00
_cell.angle_gamma   90.00
#
_symmetry.space_group_name_H-M   'P 1'
#
loop_
_entity.id
_entity.type
_entity.pdbx_description
1 polymer ?
#
loop_
_entity_poly.entity_id
_entity_poly.type
_entity_poly.pdbx_seq_one_letter_code
_entity_poly.pdbx_strand_id
1 'polypeptide(L)'
;QRNAIRRTWGSHRNSSRVVFILGTAPDAPVTVKHALLKELHNHSDILHVDVVDSYRNNTLKLYEGWRFDTTPFRVRFHKHAVSLKLYPFDRYPPYISAGAVLLSRETFSYFYYAMQLVKLYSFDDIYAGILAYLLGIPPTHNEAFIFWSRSIDPEEWRSGKILAAHGYSYHRILDEYPSIIGVS
;
A
#
# COMPACT_ATOMS: atom_id res chain seq x y z
N GLN A 1 -12.37 -4.96 9.00
CA GLN A 1 -11.03 -5.08 8.39
C GLN A 1 -9.88 -4.95 9.41
N ARG A 2 -9.60 -3.78 10.03
CA ARG A 2 -8.41 -3.59 10.92
C ARG A 2 -8.26 -4.61 12.05
N ASN A 3 -9.35 -4.96 12.73
CA ASN A 3 -9.32 -5.99 13.78
C ASN A 3 -8.94 -7.38 13.25
N ALA A 4 -9.33 -7.74 12.02
CA ALA A 4 -8.90 -8.99 11.42
C ALA A 4 -7.39 -8.98 11.18
N ILE A 5 -6.84 -7.88 10.67
CA ILE A 5 -5.40 -7.68 10.49
C ILE A 5 -4.65 -7.82 11.82
N ARG A 6 -5.11 -7.15 12.89
CA ARG A 6 -4.51 -7.24 14.23
C ARG A 6 -4.50 -8.66 14.80
N ARG A 7 -5.51 -9.48 14.46
CA ARG A 7 -5.65 -10.87 14.93
C ARG A 7 -4.95 -11.90 14.03
N THR A 8 -4.41 -11.48 12.88
CA THR A 8 -3.77 -12.36 11.89
C THR A 8 -2.34 -11.89 11.63
N TRP A 9 -1.97 -11.55 10.40
CA TRP A 9 -0.59 -11.21 10.04
C TRP A 9 -0.05 -10.02 10.83
N GLY A 10 -0.89 -9.06 11.22
CA GLY A 10 -0.47 -7.88 11.99
C GLY A 10 -0.18 -8.13 13.48
N SER A 11 -0.35 -9.37 13.95
CA SER A 11 0.00 -9.78 15.32
C SER A 11 1.49 -10.11 15.51
N HIS A 12 2.23 -10.33 14.41
CA HIS A 12 3.65 -10.72 14.47
C HIS A 12 4.51 -9.48 14.72
N ARG A 13 5.07 -9.34 15.93
CA ARG A 13 5.65 -8.09 16.45
C ARG A 13 7.13 -8.15 16.85
N ASN A 14 7.88 -9.20 16.49
CA ASN A 14 9.25 -9.36 16.98
C ASN A 14 10.20 -8.26 16.50
N SER A 15 10.09 -7.81 15.25
CA SER A 15 10.93 -6.73 14.67
C SER A 15 10.16 -5.78 13.76
N SER A 16 8.85 -5.96 13.60
CA SER A 16 7.98 -5.19 12.72
C SER A 16 6.83 -4.56 13.49
N ARG A 17 6.40 -3.37 13.07
CA ARG A 17 5.23 -2.69 13.61
C ARG A 17 4.19 -2.52 12.50
N VAL A 18 2.93 -2.85 12.81
CA VAL A 18 1.80 -2.52 11.94
C VAL A 18 1.19 -1.21 12.41
N VAL A 19 0.96 -0.31 11.47
CA VAL A 19 0.35 1.00 11.69
C VAL A 19 -0.77 1.20 10.68
N PHE A 20 -1.88 1.78 11.11
CA PHE A 20 -2.99 2.17 10.23
C PHE A 20 -2.98 3.67 9.97
N ILE A 21 -3.02 4.05 8.70
CA ILE A 21 -3.13 5.45 8.25
C ILE A 21 -4.60 5.73 7.92
N LEU A 22 -5.13 6.82 8.44
CA LEU A 22 -6.53 7.20 8.24
C LEU A 22 -6.59 8.66 7.79
N GLY A 23 -7.36 8.93 6.74
CA GLY A 23 -7.70 10.28 6.32
C GLY A 23 -8.81 10.85 7.21
N THR A 24 -8.85 12.18 7.34
CA THR A 24 -9.95 12.86 8.00
C THR A 24 -11.13 13.00 7.03
N ALA A 25 -12.34 12.73 7.51
CA ALA A 25 -13.57 12.96 6.78
C ALA A 25 -14.38 13.98 7.61
N PRO A 26 -14.37 15.28 7.24
CA PRO A 26 -15.04 16.33 7.99
C PRO A 26 -16.52 16.02 8.24
N ASP A 27 -17.18 15.43 7.25
CA ASP A 27 -18.61 15.11 7.25
C ASP A 27 -18.91 13.69 7.76
N ALA A 28 -17.92 12.98 8.32
CA ALA A 28 -18.17 11.65 8.87
C ALA A 28 -19.18 11.71 10.01
N PRO A 29 -20.13 10.75 10.09
CA PRO A 29 -21.10 10.69 11.17
C PRO A 29 -20.42 10.73 12.54
N VAL A 30 -21.06 11.38 13.50
CA VAL A 30 -20.57 11.52 14.89
C VAL A 30 -20.26 10.16 15.52
N THR A 31 -21.02 9.12 15.17
CA THR A 31 -20.81 7.74 15.61
C THR A 31 -19.48 7.16 15.11
N VAL A 32 -19.09 7.47 13.86
CA VAL A 32 -17.81 7.05 13.26
C VAL A 32 -16.65 7.76 13.95
N LYS A 33 -16.79 9.06 14.22
CA LYS A 33 -15.78 9.83 14.96
C LYS A 33 -15.59 9.29 16.38
N HIS A 34 -16.67 8.99 17.11
CA HIS A 34 -16.58 8.38 18.45
C HIS A 34 -15.96 6.97 18.43
N ALA A 35 -16.35 6.13 17.44
CA ALA A 35 -15.77 4.80 17.29
C ALA A 35 -14.26 4.87 17.01
N LEU A 36 -13.82 5.83 16.19
CA LEU A 36 -12.41 6.07 15.91
C LEU A 36 -11.65 6.54 17.15
N LEU A 37 -12.20 7.48 17.93
CA LEU A 37 -11.58 7.95 19.18
C LEU A 37 -11.44 6.82 20.21
N LYS A 38 -12.45 5.95 20.32
CA LYS A 38 -12.38 4.76 21.17
C LYS A 38 -11.31 3.77 20.66
N GLU A 39 -11.19 3.61 19.35
CA GLU A 39 -10.15 2.77 18.75
C GLU A 39 -8.75 3.34 19.00
N LEU A 40 -8.55 4.66 18.84
CA LEU A 40 -7.30 5.37 19.13
C LEU A 40 -6.86 5.19 20.58
N HIS A 41 -7.81 5.31 21.52
CA HIS A 41 -7.53 5.10 22.93
C HIS A 41 -7.11 3.64 23.22
N ASN A 42 -7.74 2.68 22.57
CA ASN A 42 -7.50 1.26 22.82
C ASN A 42 -6.30 0.70 22.03
N HIS A 43 -5.87 1.37 20.97
CA HIS A 43 -4.83 0.91 20.08
C HIS A 43 -3.84 2.04 19.73
N SER A 44 -2.62 1.95 20.27
CA SER A 44 -1.50 2.85 19.96
C SER A 44 -0.83 2.53 18.61
N ASP A 45 -1.62 2.17 17.60
CA ASP A 45 -1.18 1.72 16.26
C ASP A 45 -1.80 2.53 15.11
N ILE A 46 -2.36 3.69 15.41
CA ILE A 46 -2.88 4.63 14.42
C ILE A 46 -1.96 5.86 14.37
N LEU A 47 -1.42 6.16 13.19
CA LEU A 47 -0.54 7.32 13.00
C LEU A 47 -1.33 8.44 12.32
N HIS A 48 -1.41 9.58 13.00
CA HIS A 48 -1.77 10.86 12.42
C HIS A 48 -0.45 11.55 12.03
N VAL A 49 -0.20 11.71 10.73
CA VAL A 49 1.13 12.08 10.22
C VAL A 49 1.29 13.60 10.25
N ASP A 50 2.24 14.09 11.05
CA ASP A 50 2.78 15.46 10.94
C ASP A 50 4.21 15.49 11.51
N VAL A 51 5.25 15.24 10.70
CA VAL A 51 6.64 15.15 11.20
C VAL A 51 7.71 15.51 10.16
N VAL A 52 8.77 16.18 10.63
CA VAL A 52 10.04 16.46 9.94
C VAL A 52 11.08 15.41 10.34
N ASP A 53 11.79 14.84 9.36
CA ASP A 53 12.82 13.82 9.57
C ASP A 53 14.19 14.29 9.02
N SER A 54 15.30 13.78 9.59
CA SER A 54 16.68 14.12 9.21
C SER A 54 17.48 12.87 8.82
N TYR A 55 18.31 13.00 7.77
CA TYR A 55 18.94 11.87 7.08
C TYR A 55 20.31 11.47 7.61
N ARG A 56 20.61 10.16 7.51
CA ARG A 56 21.96 9.63 7.21
C ARG A 56 21.92 8.17 6.73
N ASN A 57 22.83 7.88 5.80
CA ASN A 57 23.26 6.61 5.18
C ASN A 57 22.40 5.99 4.07
N ASN A 58 23.03 5.79 2.91
CA ASN A 58 22.48 5.10 1.73
C ASN A 58 22.42 3.58 1.96
N THR A 59 21.22 3.10 2.27
CA THR A 59 20.81 1.71 2.02
C THR A 59 20.09 1.65 0.66
N LEU A 60 20.03 0.49 0.00
CA LEU A 60 19.37 0.32 -1.31
C LEU A 60 18.01 1.06 -1.38
N LYS A 61 17.77 1.82 -2.47
CA LYS A 61 16.45 2.40 -2.78
C LYS A 61 15.51 1.28 -3.25
N LEU A 62 14.94 0.55 -2.31
CA LEU A 62 14.01 -0.55 -2.59
C LEU A 62 12.63 0.05 -2.90
N TYR A 63 12.02 -0.39 -3.99
CA TYR A 63 10.64 -0.10 -4.37
C TYR A 63 10.13 -1.25 -5.23
N GLU A 64 9.39 -2.18 -4.63
CA GLU A 64 8.98 -3.41 -5.30
C GLU A 64 7.56 -3.86 -4.95
N GLY A 65 7.03 -4.71 -5.82
CA GLY A 65 5.72 -5.36 -5.69
C GLY A 65 5.23 -5.83 -7.06
N TRP A 66 3.93 -5.99 -7.23
CA TRP A 66 3.39 -6.30 -8.55
C TRP A 66 3.46 -5.07 -9.47
N ARG A 67 4.16 -5.18 -10.61
CA ARG A 67 4.45 -4.03 -11.49
C ARG A 67 3.47 -3.99 -12.65
N PHE A 68 3.02 -2.79 -12.98
CA PHE A 68 2.24 -2.50 -14.17
C PHE A 68 2.98 -1.55 -15.11
N ASP A 69 2.81 -1.81 -16.40
CA ASP A 69 3.35 -1.01 -17.50
C ASP A 69 2.21 -0.63 -18.46
N THR A 70 1.29 0.20 -17.97
CA THR A 70 0.00 0.46 -18.63
C THR A 70 -0.09 1.85 -19.29
N THR A 71 -1.15 2.05 -20.07
CA THR A 71 -1.52 3.33 -20.67
C THR A 71 -2.80 3.86 -20.01
N PRO A 72 -3.00 5.19 -19.91
CA PRO A 72 -4.24 5.76 -19.40
C PRO A 72 -5.45 5.30 -20.20
N PHE A 73 -6.52 4.85 -19.52
CA PHE A 73 -7.78 4.57 -20.20
C PHE A 73 -8.36 5.88 -20.75
N ARG A 74 -8.56 5.98 -22.06
CA ARG A 74 -9.08 7.21 -22.69
C ARG A 74 -10.60 7.19 -22.93
N VAL A 75 -11.21 6.02 -22.85
CA VAL A 75 -12.65 5.84 -23.12
C VAL A 75 -13.48 6.34 -21.93
N ARG A 76 -14.34 7.34 -22.16
CA ARG A 76 -15.08 8.07 -21.11
C ARG A 76 -15.97 7.23 -20.20
N PHE A 77 -16.39 6.04 -20.63
CA PHE A 77 -17.27 5.16 -19.85
C PHE A 77 -16.52 4.19 -18.92
N HIS A 78 -15.18 4.22 -18.94
CA HIS A 78 -14.39 3.43 -18.01
C HIS A 78 -14.26 4.15 -16.67
N LYS A 79 -14.44 3.44 -15.54
CA LYS A 79 -14.31 4.00 -14.18
C LYS A 79 -12.96 4.65 -13.89
N HIS A 80 -11.93 4.31 -14.68
CA HIS A 80 -10.58 4.87 -14.58
C HIS A 80 -10.20 5.71 -15.81
N ALA A 81 -11.17 6.31 -16.49
CA ALA A 81 -10.91 7.15 -17.66
C ALA A 81 -10.16 8.44 -17.30
N VAL A 82 -9.14 8.79 -18.09
CA VAL A 82 -8.27 9.95 -17.85
C VAL A 82 -8.20 10.84 -19.09
N SER A 83 -8.59 12.10 -18.92
CA SER A 83 -8.51 13.11 -19.99
C SER A 83 -7.07 13.52 -20.32
N LEU A 84 -6.82 13.95 -21.55
CA LEU A 84 -5.52 14.51 -21.95
C LEU A 84 -5.16 15.78 -21.15
N LYS A 85 -6.15 16.55 -20.71
CA LYS A 85 -5.94 17.70 -19.82
C LYS A 85 -5.38 17.28 -18.45
N LEU A 86 -5.82 16.14 -17.94
CA LEU A 86 -5.37 15.60 -16.65
C LEU A 86 -4.02 14.89 -16.78
N TYR A 87 -3.82 14.13 -17.86
CA TYR A 87 -2.57 13.44 -18.14
C TYR A 87 -2.30 13.44 -19.66
N PRO A 88 -1.39 14.29 -20.15
CA PRO A 88 -1.20 14.53 -21.58
C PRO A 88 -0.37 13.45 -22.27
N PHE A 89 0.33 12.59 -21.53
CA PHE A 89 1.21 11.57 -22.09
C PHE A 89 0.46 10.27 -22.39
N ASP A 90 0.91 9.53 -23.40
CA ASP A 90 0.24 8.31 -23.86
C ASP A 90 0.48 7.10 -22.96
N ARG A 91 1.48 7.16 -22.09
CA ARG A 91 1.86 6.04 -21.22
C ARG A 91 2.19 6.54 -19.82
N TYR A 92 1.79 5.77 -18.81
CA TYR A 92 2.27 6.00 -17.46
C TYR A 92 3.72 5.52 -17.32
N PRO A 93 4.54 6.13 -16.44
CA PRO A 93 5.74 5.46 -15.98
C PRO A 93 5.38 4.11 -15.38
N PRO A 94 6.29 3.13 -15.38
CA PRO A 94 6.07 1.89 -14.67
C PRO A 94 5.74 2.17 -13.20
N TYR A 95 4.83 1.39 -12.61
CA TYR A 95 4.39 1.60 -11.23
C TYR A 95 4.09 0.27 -10.54
N ILE A 96 4.21 0.26 -9.20
CA ILE A 96 3.79 -0.88 -8.38
C ILE A 96 2.30 -0.72 -8.05
N SER A 97 1.51 -1.77 -8.27
CA SER A 97 0.08 -1.79 -8.01
C SER A 97 -0.24 -1.46 -6.55
N ALA A 98 -1.37 -0.80 -6.33
CA ALA A 98 -1.95 -0.72 -5.00
C ALA A 98 -2.20 -2.12 -4.39
N GLY A 99 -2.21 -2.20 -3.06
CA GLY A 99 -2.51 -3.43 -2.31
C GLY A 99 -1.37 -3.87 -1.41
N ALA A 100 -0.17 -4.07 -1.97
CA ALA A 100 1.04 -4.36 -1.21
C ALA A 100 2.27 -3.84 -1.94
N VAL A 101 3.09 -3.08 -1.23
CA VAL A 101 4.33 -2.48 -1.73
C VAL A 101 5.40 -2.66 -0.67
N LEU A 102 6.59 -3.09 -1.08
CA LEU A 102 7.76 -3.06 -0.22
C LEU A 102 8.67 -1.91 -0.66
N LEU A 103 9.03 -1.07 0.31
CA LEU A 103 9.81 0.14 0.08
C LEU A 103 10.81 0.34 1.22
N SER A 104 12.02 0.78 0.89
CA SER A 104 12.99 1.16 1.92
C SER A 104 12.63 2.50 2.55
N ARG A 105 13.18 2.77 3.73
CA ARG A 105 13.00 4.06 4.42
C ARG A 105 13.46 5.22 3.54
N GLU A 106 14.53 5.04 2.80
CA GLU A 106 15.10 6.03 1.90
C GLU A 106 14.15 6.35 0.74
N THR A 107 13.59 5.32 0.09
CA THR A 107 12.55 5.50 -0.94
C THR A 107 11.35 6.25 -0.38
N PHE A 108 10.86 5.84 0.81
CA PHE A 108 9.75 6.51 1.49
C PHE A 108 10.02 8.00 1.68
N SER A 109 11.18 8.33 2.24
CA SER A 109 11.56 9.71 2.52
C SER A 109 11.71 10.52 1.22
N TYR A 110 12.28 9.97 0.15
CA TYR A 110 12.33 10.67 -1.13
C TYR A 110 10.94 10.93 -1.73
N PHE A 111 10.05 9.94 -1.66
CA PHE A 111 8.67 10.12 -2.11
C PHE A 111 8.00 11.24 -1.30
N TYR A 112 8.15 11.23 0.02
CA TYR A 112 7.60 12.26 0.89
C TYR A 112 8.03 13.67 0.49
N TYR A 113 9.32 13.92 0.26
CA TYR A 113 9.77 15.26 -0.17
C TYR A 113 9.28 15.61 -1.58
N ALA A 114 9.29 14.64 -2.51
CA ALA A 114 8.80 14.88 -3.86
C ALA A 114 7.29 15.19 -3.89
N MET A 115 6.49 14.57 -3.00
CA MET A 115 5.05 14.82 -2.87
C MET A 115 4.72 16.28 -2.53
N GLN A 116 5.64 17.02 -1.90
CA GLN A 116 5.46 18.43 -1.58
C GLN A 116 5.66 19.36 -2.80
N LEU A 117 6.33 18.86 -3.84
CA LEU A 117 6.72 19.64 -5.01
C LEU A 117 5.97 19.22 -6.28
N VAL A 118 5.55 17.97 -6.35
CA VAL A 118 4.86 17.39 -7.51
C VAL A 118 3.36 17.54 -7.33
N LYS A 119 2.68 17.95 -8.40
CA LYS A 119 1.21 18.05 -8.41
C LYS A 119 0.59 16.67 -8.16
N LEU A 120 -0.30 16.60 -7.16
CA LEU A 120 -1.04 15.39 -6.83
C LEU A 120 -1.80 14.83 -8.04
N TYR A 121 -1.76 13.50 -8.16
CA TYR A 121 -2.48 12.74 -9.18
C TYR A 121 -3.49 11.79 -8.52
N SER A 122 -4.66 11.60 -9.15
CA SER A 122 -5.82 10.96 -8.50
C SER A 122 -5.69 9.47 -8.23
N PHE A 123 -4.75 8.80 -8.89
CA PHE A 123 -4.46 7.37 -8.67
C PHE A 123 -3.13 7.28 -7.93
N ASP A 124 -3.15 6.73 -6.72
CA ASP A 124 -2.04 6.72 -5.78
C ASP A 124 -0.87 5.84 -6.24
N ASP A 125 -1.17 4.67 -6.82
CA ASP A 125 -0.18 3.77 -7.41
C ASP A 125 0.53 4.39 -8.63
N ILE A 126 -0.23 5.00 -9.54
CA ILE A 126 0.31 5.76 -10.68
C ILE A 126 1.09 6.98 -10.19
N TYR A 127 0.59 7.69 -9.17
CA TYR A 127 1.28 8.84 -8.59
C TYR A 127 2.64 8.43 -8.01
N ALA A 128 2.69 7.32 -7.25
CA ALA A 128 3.93 6.75 -6.77
C ALA A 128 4.90 6.39 -7.92
N GLY A 129 4.39 5.83 -9.02
CA GLY A 129 5.18 5.60 -10.24
C GLY A 129 5.74 6.89 -10.88
N ILE A 130 4.96 7.97 -10.89
CA ILE A 130 5.42 9.29 -11.36
C ILE A 130 6.55 9.81 -10.46
N LEU A 131 6.40 9.73 -9.14
CA LEU A 131 7.45 10.13 -8.20
C LEU A 131 8.71 9.29 -8.40
N ALA A 132 8.56 7.97 -8.51
CA ALA A 132 9.65 7.03 -8.75
C ALA A 132 10.43 7.39 -10.01
N TYR A 133 9.72 7.69 -11.11
CA TYR A 133 10.30 8.13 -12.37
C TYR A 133 11.08 9.44 -12.22
N LEU A 134 10.50 10.47 -11.59
CA LEU A 134 11.14 11.77 -11.38
C LEU A 134 12.39 11.67 -10.49
N LEU A 135 12.40 10.73 -9.54
CA LEU A 135 13.50 10.51 -8.60
C LEU A 135 14.56 9.51 -9.10
N GLY A 136 14.37 8.93 -10.29
CA GLY A 136 15.25 7.89 -10.83
C GLY A 136 15.27 6.60 -9.99
N ILE A 137 14.15 6.28 -9.34
CA ILE A 137 13.97 5.07 -8.52
C ILE A 137 13.16 4.06 -9.34
N PRO A 138 13.78 3.00 -9.88
CA PRO A 138 13.05 2.04 -10.72
C PRO A 138 12.14 1.14 -9.88
N PRO A 139 10.83 1.02 -10.22
CA PRO A 139 9.97 0.01 -9.63
C PRO A 139 10.39 -1.40 -10.09
N THR A 140 10.58 -2.30 -9.14
CA THR A 140 10.98 -3.68 -9.39
C THR A 140 9.78 -4.62 -9.28
N HIS A 141 9.57 -5.44 -10.31
CA HIS A 141 8.53 -6.46 -10.26
C HIS A 141 8.96 -7.60 -9.33
N ASN A 142 8.08 -8.00 -8.42
CA ASN A 142 8.27 -9.16 -7.57
C ASN A 142 7.03 -10.07 -7.65
N GLU A 143 7.19 -11.27 -8.21
CA GLU A 143 6.11 -12.25 -8.41
C GLU A 143 5.52 -12.78 -7.09
N ALA A 144 6.24 -12.64 -5.98
CA ALA A 144 5.73 -13.00 -4.66
C ALA A 144 4.64 -12.05 -4.14
N PHE A 145 4.36 -10.95 -4.84
CA PHE A 145 3.28 -10.02 -4.55
C PHE A 145 2.09 -10.29 -5.48
N ILE A 146 1.06 -10.99 -5.01
CA ILE A 146 -0.09 -11.35 -5.84
C ILE A 146 -1.14 -10.23 -5.84
N PHE A 147 -1.41 -9.62 -7.01
CA PHE A 147 -2.37 -8.51 -7.12
C PHE A 147 -3.85 -8.93 -7.23
N TRP A 148 -4.13 -10.23 -7.30
CA TRP A 148 -5.49 -10.80 -7.34
C TRP A 148 -5.75 -11.72 -6.15
N SER A 149 -7.02 -12.04 -5.90
CA SER A 149 -7.39 -13.05 -4.91
C SER A 149 -7.25 -14.45 -5.51
N ARG A 150 -6.49 -15.32 -4.83
CA ARG A 150 -6.36 -16.76 -5.10
C ARG A 150 -6.11 -17.48 -3.80
N SER A 151 -6.48 -18.76 -3.67
CA SER A 151 -6.08 -19.57 -2.51
C SER A 151 -4.55 -19.65 -2.42
N ILE A 152 -4.02 -19.50 -1.20
CA ILE A 152 -2.59 -19.60 -0.93
C ILE A 152 -2.29 -20.99 -0.37
N ASP A 153 -1.34 -21.69 -0.99
CA ASP A 153 -0.83 -22.93 -0.43
C ASP A 153 0.08 -22.63 0.77
N PRO A 154 -0.06 -23.35 1.91
CA PRO A 154 0.80 -23.13 3.08
C PRO A 154 2.30 -23.27 2.80
N GLU A 155 2.71 -24.12 1.86
CA GLU A 155 4.11 -24.30 1.48
C GLU A 155 4.63 -23.14 0.62
N GLU A 156 3.79 -22.59 -0.26
CA GLU A 156 4.13 -21.36 -0.98
C GLU A 156 4.40 -20.20 0.00
N TRP A 157 3.59 -20.10 1.06
CA TRP A 157 3.79 -19.11 2.13
C TRP A 157 5.08 -19.38 2.93
N ARG A 158 5.28 -20.60 3.43
CA ARG A 158 6.45 -20.96 4.26
C ARG A 158 7.78 -20.81 3.53
N SER A 159 7.81 -21.15 2.24
CA SER A 159 9.01 -21.04 1.41
C SER A 159 9.33 -19.59 0.98
N GLY A 160 8.46 -18.63 1.29
CA GLY A 160 8.63 -17.23 0.88
C GLY A 160 8.36 -16.98 -0.61
N LYS A 161 7.75 -17.95 -1.32
CA LYS A 161 7.29 -17.75 -2.70
C LYS A 161 6.16 -16.72 -2.79
N ILE A 162 5.48 -16.46 -1.67
CA ILE A 162 4.46 -15.43 -1.56
C ILE A 162 4.77 -14.57 -0.34
N LEU A 163 4.86 -13.26 -0.57
CA LEU A 163 5.08 -12.24 0.46
C LEU A 163 3.79 -11.47 0.76
N ALA A 164 2.94 -11.27 -0.24
CA ALA A 164 1.67 -10.58 -0.08
C ALA A 164 0.64 -11.04 -1.12
N ALA A 165 -0.64 -11.01 -0.76
CA ALA A 165 -1.74 -11.29 -1.69
C ALA A 165 -2.93 -10.35 -1.45
N HIS A 166 -3.52 -9.87 -2.54
CA HIS A 166 -4.61 -8.90 -2.50
C HIS A 166 -6.01 -9.55 -2.58
N GLY A 167 -7.06 -8.75 -2.34
CA GLY A 167 -8.44 -9.15 -2.60
C GLY A 167 -9.11 -10.01 -1.51
N TYR A 168 -8.57 -10.01 -0.30
CA TYR A 168 -9.12 -10.75 0.84
C TYR A 168 -10.04 -9.88 1.70
N SER A 169 -11.28 -10.34 1.90
CA SER A 169 -12.21 -9.74 2.87
C SER A 169 -11.80 -10.09 4.30
N TYR A 170 -12.26 -9.31 5.29
CA TYR A 170 -11.92 -9.60 6.69
C TYR A 170 -12.38 -10.98 7.17
N HIS A 171 -13.46 -11.53 6.62
CA HIS A 171 -13.91 -12.89 6.91
C HIS A 171 -12.91 -13.91 6.36
N ARG A 172 -12.58 -13.82 5.06
CA ARG A 172 -11.59 -14.73 4.44
C ARG A 172 -10.24 -14.69 5.14
N ILE A 173 -9.79 -13.50 5.57
CA ILE A 173 -8.54 -13.37 6.34
C ILE A 173 -8.63 -14.16 7.65
N LEU A 174 -9.72 -14.05 8.40
CA LEU A 174 -9.86 -14.76 9.67
C LEU A 174 -9.98 -16.28 9.49
N ASP A 175 -10.63 -16.72 8.42
CA ASP A 175 -10.90 -18.13 8.17
C ASP A 175 -9.69 -18.85 7.55
N GLU A 176 -8.97 -18.21 6.62
CA GLU A 176 -7.90 -18.85 5.83
C GLU A 176 -6.51 -18.61 6.41
N TYR A 177 -6.27 -17.48 7.10
CA TYR A 177 -4.93 -17.20 7.63
C TYR A 177 -4.39 -18.27 8.58
N PRO A 178 -5.17 -18.82 9.54
CA PRO A 178 -4.67 -19.86 10.46
C PRO A 178 -4.18 -21.12 9.74
N SER A 179 -4.88 -21.54 8.67
CA SER A 179 -4.49 -22.72 7.89
C SER A 179 -3.24 -22.47 7.05
N ILE A 180 -3.05 -21.25 6.54
CA ILE A 180 -1.84 -20.84 5.81
C ILE A 180 -0.61 -20.90 6.71
N ILE A 181 -0.70 -20.41 7.96
CA ILE A 181 0.44 -20.39 8.88
C ILE A 181 0.63 -21.70 9.65
N GLY A 182 -0.27 -22.67 9.51
CA GLY A 182 -0.19 -23.97 10.20
C GLY A 182 -0.50 -23.91 11.69
N VAL A 183 -1.34 -22.96 12.13
CA VAL A 183 -1.82 -22.85 13.51
C VAL A 183 -3.29 -23.28 13.50
N SER A 184 -3.55 -24.55 13.85
CA SER A 184 -4.90 -25.10 14.05
C SER A 184 -5.32 -25.03 15.51
#